data_AF-A0A7V9QLU6-F1
#
_entry.id   AF-A0A7V9QLU6-F1
#
_cell.length_a   1.000
_cell.length_b   1.000
_cell.length_c   1.000
_cell.angle_alpha   90.00
_cell.angle_beta   90.00
_cell.angle_gamma   90.00
#
_symmetry.space_group_name_H-M   'P 1'
#
loop_
_entity.id
_entity.type
_entity.pdbx_description
1 polymer ?
#
loop_
_entity_poly.entity_id
_entity_poly.type
_entity_poly.pdbx_seq_one_letter_code
_entity_poly.pdbx_strand_id
1 'polypeptide(L)'
;MRSFVVGLAVLGSLAACDSTTATSNAGELELAQHQTQWANRSFHSYMYDYHNSAPIGNANVHVTVTADTVSSVIDADTGLEPEVTLVVPTIDGLFLYAHSFLSEKGATVNLEFDSVLGYPTHVSAFNNNPGGGYDATVSNLHPTQ
;
A
#
# COMPACT_ATOMS: atom_id res chain seq x y z
N MET A 1 -41.68 -42.83 33.16
CA MET A 1 -42.72 -41.78 33.10
C MET A 1 -42.04 -40.55 32.49
N ARG A 2 -42.33 -40.27 31.22
CA ARG A 2 -43.21 -39.18 30.75
C ARG A 2 -42.44 -37.88 30.48
N SER A 3 -42.39 -37.57 29.19
CA SER A 3 -41.90 -36.38 28.50
C SER A 3 -42.33 -35.06 29.14
N PHE A 4 -41.56 -33.99 28.88
CA PHE A 4 -42.11 -32.77 28.30
C PHE A 4 -41.04 -32.04 27.46
N VAL A 5 -41.40 -31.79 26.21
CA VAL A 5 -40.66 -30.99 25.22
C VAL A 5 -41.14 -29.55 25.35
N VAL A 6 -40.21 -28.60 25.45
CA VAL A 6 -40.41 -27.16 25.23
C VAL A 6 -39.12 -26.72 24.52
N GLY A 7 -39.09 -26.46 23.22
CA GLY A 7 -39.90 -25.47 22.51
C GLY A 7 -39.15 -24.14 22.50
N LEU A 8 -37.92 -24.10 21.96
CA LEU A 8 -37.16 -22.85 21.82
C LEU A 8 -37.22 -22.39 20.36
N ALA A 9 -37.97 -21.32 20.14
CA ALA A 9 -38.20 -20.70 18.85
C ALA A 9 -36.89 -20.13 18.27
N VAL A 10 -36.63 -20.50 17.03
CA VAL A 10 -35.61 -19.91 16.15
C VAL A 10 -36.06 -18.49 15.82
N LEU A 11 -35.31 -17.48 16.27
CA LEU A 11 -35.37 -16.14 15.71
C LEU A 11 -34.08 -15.91 14.92
N GLY A 12 -34.20 -16.09 13.60
CA GLY A 12 -33.18 -15.70 12.65
C GLY A 12 -33.05 -14.18 12.64
N SER A 13 -31.96 -13.69 13.20
CA SER A 13 -31.49 -12.33 12.96
C SER A 13 -30.96 -12.30 11.53
N LEU A 14 -31.66 -11.57 10.67
CA LEU A 14 -31.20 -11.17 9.35
C LEU A 14 -29.85 -10.47 9.53
N ALA A 15 -28.75 -11.19 9.29
CA ALA A 15 -27.48 -10.56 9.02
C ALA A 15 -27.66 -9.78 7.71
N ALA A 16 -27.89 -8.47 7.84
CA ALA A 16 -27.77 -7.55 6.73
C ALA A 16 -26.34 -7.67 6.21
N CYS A 17 -26.18 -8.43 5.13
CA CYS A 17 -24.95 -8.47 4.35
C CYS A 17 -24.87 -7.13 3.63
N ASP A 18 -24.37 -6.11 4.32
CA ASP A 18 -24.07 -4.80 3.74
C ASP A 18 -22.84 -4.98 2.84
N SER A 19 -23.12 -5.40 1.61
CA SER A 19 -22.12 -5.93 0.67
C SER A 19 -21.33 -4.82 -0.03
N THR A 20 -21.46 -3.58 0.44
CA THR A 20 -20.81 -2.40 -0.17
C THR A 20 -19.61 -1.91 0.66
N THR A 21 -19.45 -2.40 1.89
CA THR A 21 -18.38 -2.00 2.83
C THR A 21 -17.31 -3.08 3.01
N ALA A 22 -17.52 -4.27 2.44
CA ALA A 22 -16.63 -5.41 2.67
C ALA A 22 -15.25 -5.27 1.99
N THR A 23 -15.18 -4.54 0.87
CA THR A 23 -13.93 -4.39 0.11
C THR A 23 -12.97 -3.39 0.74
N SER A 24 -13.47 -2.30 1.35
CA SER A 24 -12.60 -1.31 2.03
C SER A 24 -11.97 -1.92 3.29
N ASN A 25 -12.74 -2.64 4.09
CA ASN A 25 -12.27 -3.18 5.36
C ASN A 25 -11.21 -4.28 5.18
N ALA A 26 -11.29 -5.07 4.11
CA ALA A 26 -10.30 -6.11 3.83
C ALA A 26 -8.96 -5.51 3.38
N GLY A 27 -8.97 -4.54 2.47
CA GLY A 27 -7.76 -3.84 2.04
C GLY A 27 -7.09 -3.04 3.15
N GLU A 28 -7.88 -2.37 4.01
CA GLU A 28 -7.36 -1.67 5.19
C GLU A 28 -6.69 -2.62 6.19
N LEU A 29 -7.30 -3.80 6.43
CA LEU A 29 -6.73 -4.81 7.33
C LEU A 29 -5.43 -5.39 6.78
N GLU A 30 -5.38 -5.73 5.50
CA GLU A 30 -4.18 -6.21 4.83
C GLU A 30 -3.05 -5.17 4.88
N LEU A 31 -3.37 -3.91 4.53
CA LEU A 31 -2.43 -2.80 4.62
C LEU A 31 -1.86 -2.62 6.03
N ALA A 32 -2.71 -2.70 7.07
CA ALA A 32 -2.29 -2.58 8.46
C ALA A 32 -1.39 -3.74 8.93
N GLN A 33 -1.64 -4.97 8.46
CA GLN A 33 -0.80 -6.13 8.76
C GLN A 33 0.59 -5.95 8.17
N HIS A 34 0.67 -5.59 6.89
CA HIS A 34 1.93 -5.34 6.19
C HIS A 34 2.69 -4.13 6.76
N GLN A 35 1.98 -3.06 7.13
CA GLN A 35 2.59 -1.92 7.80
C GLN A 35 3.20 -2.31 9.15
N THR A 36 2.55 -3.18 9.92
CA THR A 36 3.08 -3.68 11.19
C THR A 36 4.32 -4.55 10.96
N GLN A 37 4.32 -5.40 9.92
CA GLN A 37 5.49 -6.20 9.56
C GLN A 37 6.68 -5.31 9.17
N TRP A 38 6.45 -4.31 8.32
CA TRP A 38 7.46 -3.34 7.92
C TRP A 38 7.98 -2.51 9.11
N ALA A 39 7.11 -2.12 10.04
CA ALA A 39 7.50 -1.38 11.24
C ALA A 39 8.37 -2.19 12.21
N ASN A 40 8.30 -3.52 12.17
CA ASN A 40 9.12 -4.42 12.99
C ASN A 40 10.51 -4.71 12.41
N ARG A 41 10.87 -4.08 11.28
CA ARG A 41 12.22 -4.18 10.71
C ARG A 41 13.28 -3.63 11.66
N SER A 42 14.50 -4.12 11.55
CA SER A 42 15.63 -3.68 12.39
C SER A 42 16.51 -2.60 11.75
N PHE A 43 16.11 -2.03 10.60
CA PHE A 43 16.93 -1.10 9.81
C PHE A 43 16.14 0.16 9.43
N HIS A 44 16.86 1.29 9.37
CA HIS A 44 16.32 2.60 9.02
C HIS A 44 16.97 3.21 7.78
N SER A 45 17.95 2.51 7.21
CA SER A 45 18.64 2.88 5.98
C SER A 45 18.53 1.71 5.00
N TYR A 46 18.19 2.02 3.76
CA TYR A 46 17.95 1.03 2.72
C TYR A 46 18.00 1.70 1.34
N MET A 47 18.15 0.88 0.32
CA MET A 47 17.98 1.29 -1.07
C MET A 47 16.84 0.51 -1.71
N TYR A 48 16.19 1.10 -2.69
CA TYR A 48 15.17 0.43 -3.48
C TYR A 48 15.03 1.08 -4.86
N ASP A 49 14.50 0.32 -5.81
CA ASP A 49 14.19 0.83 -7.14
C ASP A 49 12.72 1.26 -7.19
N TYR A 50 12.49 2.48 -7.66
CA TYR A 50 11.17 3.08 -7.76
C TYR A 50 10.84 3.35 -9.21
N HIS A 51 9.73 2.78 -9.68
CA HIS A 51 9.15 3.14 -10.95
C HIS A 51 7.73 3.64 -10.76
N ASN A 52 7.42 4.80 -11.33
CA ASN A 52 6.09 5.39 -11.31
C ASN A 52 5.69 5.83 -12.71
N SER A 53 4.46 5.51 -13.09
CA SER A 53 3.80 6.08 -14.26
C SER A 53 2.61 6.92 -13.82
N ALA A 54 2.76 8.24 -13.85
CA ALA A 54 1.67 9.19 -13.64
C ALA A 54 1.50 10.08 -14.88
N PRO A 55 0.30 10.63 -15.11
CA PRO A 55 0.07 11.56 -16.23
C PRO A 55 0.99 12.78 -16.22
N ILE A 56 1.49 13.16 -15.04
CA ILE A 56 2.38 14.29 -14.84
C ILE A 56 3.65 13.80 -14.14
N GLY A 57 4.52 13.17 -14.92
CA GLY A 57 5.83 12.72 -14.47
C GLY A 57 5.92 11.20 -14.37
N ASN A 58 6.95 10.67 -15.03
CA ASN A 58 7.36 9.29 -14.88
C ASN A 58 8.64 9.30 -14.04
N ALA A 59 8.80 8.34 -13.15
CA ALA A 59 10.06 8.15 -12.44
C ALA A 59 10.55 6.72 -12.71
N ASN A 60 11.84 6.59 -12.99
CA ASN A 60 12.55 5.32 -13.04
C ASN A 60 13.90 5.53 -12.34
N VAL A 61 13.95 5.29 -11.02
CA VAL A 61 15.05 5.78 -10.18
C VAL A 61 15.48 4.76 -9.13
N HIS A 62 16.76 4.81 -8.77
CA HIS A 62 17.31 4.21 -7.56
C HIS A 62 17.20 5.21 -6.41
N VAL A 63 16.53 4.80 -5.34
CA VAL A 63 16.31 5.64 -4.17
C VAL A 63 17.15 5.13 -3.01
N THR A 64 17.88 6.03 -2.36
CA THR A 64 18.57 5.75 -1.10
C THR A 64 17.84 6.46 0.04
N VAL A 65 17.53 5.69 1.08
CA VAL A 65 16.96 6.18 2.33
C VAL A 65 18.01 6.02 3.43
N THR A 66 18.20 7.08 4.20
CA THR A 66 19.13 7.11 5.33
C THR A 66 18.41 7.69 6.53
N ALA A 67 18.38 6.94 7.64
CA ALA A 67 17.64 7.31 8.85
C ALA A 67 16.19 7.76 8.55
N ASP A 68 15.46 6.91 7.81
CA ASP A 68 14.07 7.09 7.38
C ASP A 68 13.81 8.33 6.50
N THR A 69 14.85 8.95 5.95
CA THR A 69 14.75 10.10 5.04
C THR A 69 15.37 9.78 3.69
N VAL A 70 14.72 10.15 2.58
CA VAL A 70 15.32 10.03 1.25
C VAL A 70 16.56 10.93 1.19
N SER A 71 17.73 10.31 0.99
CA SER A 71 19.03 10.98 0.96
C SER A 71 19.62 11.09 -0.44
N SER A 72 19.21 10.21 -1.37
CA SER A 72 19.64 10.25 -2.76
C SER A 72 18.58 9.67 -3.69
N VAL A 73 18.48 10.24 -4.88
CA VAL A 73 17.66 9.75 -6.00
C VAL A 73 18.54 9.80 -7.23
N ILE A 74 18.77 8.65 -7.85
CA ILE A 74 19.59 8.50 -9.06
C ILE A 74 18.72 7.94 -10.16
N ASP A 75 18.73 8.58 -11.32
CA ASP A 75 18.05 8.09 -12.51
C ASP A 75 18.60 6.72 -12.92
N ALA A 76 17.72 5.73 -13.06
CA ALA A 76 18.13 4.34 -13.30
C ALA A 76 18.66 4.11 -14.71
N ASP A 77 18.31 4.98 -15.67
CA ASP A 77 18.72 4.85 -17.07
C ASP A 77 20.09 5.50 -17.32
N THR A 78 20.37 6.63 -16.66
CA THR A 78 21.59 7.42 -16.85
C THR A 78 22.62 7.24 -15.75
N GLY A 79 22.22 6.80 -14.56
CA GLY A 79 23.07 6.72 -13.38
C GLY A 79 23.47 8.09 -12.79
N LEU A 80 22.79 9.16 -13.17
CA LEU A 80 23.04 10.53 -12.72
C LEU A 80 21.88 11.04 -11.85
N GLU A 81 22.10 12.14 -11.14
CA GLU A 81 20.99 12.84 -10.47
C GLU A 81 19.98 13.32 -11.54
N PRO A 82 18.67 13.16 -11.31
CA PRO A 82 17.64 13.65 -12.23
C PRO A 82 17.75 15.16 -12.48
N GLU A 83 17.57 15.59 -13.74
CA GLU A 83 17.62 17.02 -14.11
C GLU A 83 16.55 17.87 -13.42
N VAL A 84 15.45 17.22 -13.02
CA VAL A 84 14.35 17.83 -12.26
C VAL A 84 14.25 17.17 -10.89
N THR A 85 13.93 17.96 -9.87
CA THR A 85 13.71 17.40 -8.54
C THR A 85 12.49 16.48 -8.55
N LEU A 86 12.73 15.19 -8.34
CA LEU A 86 11.69 14.17 -8.18
C LEU A 86 11.33 14.03 -6.71
N VAL A 87 10.03 14.10 -6.40
CA VAL A 87 9.53 13.77 -5.07
C VAL A 87 9.17 12.29 -5.06
N VAL A 88 10.06 11.48 -4.49
CA VAL A 88 9.86 10.04 -4.29
C VAL A 88 9.58 9.76 -2.81
N PRO A 89 8.64 8.85 -2.50
CA PRO A 89 8.30 8.55 -1.11
C PRO A 89 9.39 7.72 -0.43
N THR A 90 9.32 7.55 0.88
CA THR A 90 9.93 6.37 1.54
C THR A 90 8.95 5.19 1.46
N ILE A 91 9.35 4.01 1.92
CA ILE A 91 8.37 2.90 2.05
C ILE A 91 7.24 3.29 3.01
N ASP A 92 7.56 3.96 4.12
CA ASP A 92 6.54 4.49 5.04
C ASP A 92 5.63 5.52 4.34
N GLY A 93 6.18 6.33 3.43
CA GLY A 93 5.40 7.23 2.57
C GLY A 93 4.44 6.50 1.63
N LEU A 94 4.82 5.34 1.09
CA LEU A 94 3.94 4.51 0.27
C LEU A 94 2.77 3.94 1.05
N PHE A 95 2.96 3.55 2.32
CA PHE A 95 1.86 3.18 3.21
C PHE A 95 0.88 4.35 3.38
N LEU A 96 1.37 5.58 3.54
CA LEU A 96 0.51 6.76 3.65
C LEU A 96 -0.30 7.00 2.38
N TYR A 97 0.29 6.83 1.20
CA TYR A 97 -0.44 6.93 -0.07
C TYR A 97 -1.50 5.85 -0.19
N ALA A 98 -1.17 4.59 0.11
CA ALA A 98 -2.13 3.49 0.09
C ALA A 98 -3.33 3.74 1.03
N HIS A 99 -3.08 4.22 2.27
CA HIS A 99 -4.16 4.62 3.20
C HIS A 99 -5.04 5.72 2.62
N SER A 100 -4.44 6.74 2.00
CA SER A 100 -5.17 7.83 1.37
C SER A 100 -6.05 7.34 0.22
N PHE A 101 -5.55 6.43 -0.62
CA PHE A 101 -6.32 5.89 -1.74
C PHE A 101 -7.46 4.98 -1.29
N LEU A 102 -7.24 4.13 -0.28
CA LEU A 102 -8.31 3.29 0.29
C LEU A 102 -9.42 4.14 0.93
N SER A 103 -9.07 5.31 1.46
CA SER A 103 -10.03 6.26 2.03
C SER A 103 -10.81 7.05 0.98
N GLU A 104 -10.38 7.03 -0.28
CA GLU A 104 -10.99 7.80 -1.35
C GLU A 104 -12.23 7.09 -1.93
N LYS A 105 -13.38 7.77 -1.89
CA LYS A 105 -14.62 7.21 -2.41
C LYS A 105 -14.57 7.05 -3.93
N GLY A 106 -14.79 5.82 -4.40
CA GLY A 106 -14.88 5.51 -5.82
C GLY A 106 -13.52 5.28 -6.50
N ALA A 107 -12.42 5.26 -5.74
CA ALA A 107 -11.14 4.80 -6.24
C ALA A 107 -11.12 3.26 -6.32
N THR A 108 -10.57 2.72 -7.40
CA THR A 108 -10.17 1.31 -7.49
C THR A 108 -8.70 1.24 -7.11
N VAL A 109 -8.40 0.53 -6.02
CA VAL A 109 -7.05 0.43 -5.46
C VAL A 109 -6.55 -1.00 -5.63
N ASN A 110 -5.32 -1.17 -6.14
CA ASN A 110 -4.61 -2.43 -6.15
C ASN A 110 -3.30 -2.27 -5.39
N LEU A 111 -3.08 -3.14 -4.41
CA LEU A 111 -1.90 -3.16 -3.55
C LEU A 111 -1.28 -4.55 -3.65
N GLU A 112 0.03 -4.59 -3.81
CA GLU A 112 0.82 -5.82 -3.66
C GLU A 112 1.94 -5.56 -2.67
N PHE A 113 2.31 -6.61 -1.92
CA PHE A 113 3.30 -6.52 -0.86
C PHE A 113 4.35 -7.61 -0.98
N ASP A 114 5.56 -7.28 -0.54
CA ASP A 114 6.61 -8.26 -0.35
C ASP A 114 6.26 -9.18 0.85
N SER A 115 6.28 -10.49 0.62
CA SER A 115 5.90 -11.48 1.63
C SER A 115 6.87 -11.58 2.81
N VAL A 116 8.12 -11.13 2.67
CA VAL A 116 9.19 -11.31 3.66
C VAL A 116 9.34 -10.07 4.54
N LEU A 117 9.44 -8.91 3.93
CA LEU A 117 9.66 -7.62 4.59
C LEU A 117 8.37 -6.83 4.78
N GLY A 118 7.29 -7.18 4.07
CA GLY A 118 5.98 -6.58 4.21
C GLY A 118 5.82 -5.20 3.58
N TYR A 119 6.78 -4.70 2.80
CA TYR A 119 6.66 -3.40 2.13
C TYR A 119 5.77 -3.47 0.88
N PRO A 120 5.14 -2.36 0.45
CA PRO A 120 4.36 -2.34 -0.79
C PRO A 120 5.28 -2.46 -2.02
N THR A 121 5.07 -3.48 -2.85
CA THR A 121 5.76 -3.68 -4.13
C THR A 121 4.99 -3.09 -5.31
N HIS A 122 3.66 -2.98 -5.19
CA HIS A 122 2.80 -2.27 -6.14
C HIS A 122 1.76 -1.45 -5.38
N VAL A 123 1.61 -0.19 -5.76
CA VAL A 123 0.54 0.69 -5.29
C VAL A 123 -0.05 1.36 -6.50
N SER A 124 -1.29 1.02 -6.82
CA SER A 124 -2.04 1.72 -7.86
C SER A 124 -3.42 2.10 -7.39
N ALA A 125 -3.87 3.26 -7.84
CA ALA A 125 -5.18 3.80 -7.57
C ALA A 125 -5.70 4.50 -8.81
N PHE A 126 -6.90 4.13 -9.24
CA PHE A 126 -7.56 4.73 -10.40
C PHE A 126 -8.95 5.22 -10.01
N ASN A 127 -9.26 6.46 -10.37
CA ASN A 127 -10.59 7.04 -10.29
C ASN A 127 -10.89 7.75 -11.63
N ASN A 128 -12.14 8.17 -11.82
CA ASN A 128 -12.53 8.93 -13.01
C ASN A 128 -12.21 10.43 -12.90
N ASN A 129 -11.34 10.85 -11.98
CA ASN A 129 -10.99 12.25 -11.80
C ASN A 129 -9.96 12.71 -12.85
N PRO A 130 -10.01 13.99 -13.27
CA PRO A 130 -9.12 14.51 -14.31
C PRO A 130 -7.63 14.54 -13.92
N GLY A 131 -7.29 14.30 -12.65
CA GLY A 131 -5.90 14.13 -12.19
C GLY A 131 -5.25 12.81 -12.64
N GLY A 132 -6.05 11.87 -13.14
CA GLY A 132 -5.62 10.55 -13.58
C GLY A 132 -5.28 9.60 -12.42
N GLY A 133 -4.81 8.41 -12.78
CA GLY A 133 -4.43 7.39 -11.80
C GLY A 133 -3.02 7.59 -11.24
N TYR A 134 -2.77 6.92 -10.13
CA TYR A 134 -1.45 6.68 -9.57
C TYR A 134 -1.08 5.22 -9.83
N ASP A 135 0.13 4.97 -10.32
CA ASP A 135 0.69 3.62 -10.44
C ASP A 135 2.19 3.68 -10.11
N ALA A 136 2.59 2.98 -9.07
CA ALA A 136 3.96 2.88 -8.63
C ALA A 136 4.34 1.44 -8.27
N THR A 137 5.55 1.07 -8.66
CA THR A 137 6.19 -0.22 -8.34
C THR A 137 7.49 0.02 -7.58
N VAL A 138 7.74 -0.86 -6.62
CA VAL A 138 8.97 -0.89 -5.82
C VAL A 138 9.61 -2.25 -5.98
N SER A 139 10.91 -2.28 -6.19
CA SER A 139 11.67 -3.52 -6.29
C SER A 139 13.08 -3.38 -5.72
N ASN A 140 13.80 -4.50 -5.67
CA ASN A 140 15.22 -4.56 -5.27
C ASN A 140 15.53 -3.89 -3.93
N LEU A 141 14.58 -3.93 -2.99
CA LEU A 141 14.80 -3.34 -1.67
C LEU A 141 15.87 -4.12 -0.90
N HIS A 142 16.88 -3.41 -0.42
CA HIS A 142 17.91 -4.00 0.43
C HIS A 142 18.38 -3.01 1.52
N PRO A 143 18.54 -3.48 2.78
CA PRO A 143 19.08 -2.65 3.86
C PRO A 143 20.51 -2.20 3.58
N THR A 144 20.86 -0.99 4.04
CA THR A 144 22.23 -0.47 4.01
C THR A 144 22.79 -0.37 5.43
N GLN A 145 24.12 -0.50 5.55
CA GLN A 145 24.86 -0.48 6.82
C GLN A 145 25.07 0.95 7.33
#